data_AF-A0A1U9NM38-F1
#
_entry.id   AF-A0A1U9NM38-F1
#
_cell.length_a   1.000
_cell.length_b   1.000
_cell.length_c   1.000
_cell.angle_alpha   90.00
_cell.angle_beta   90.00
_cell.angle_gamma   90.00
#
_symmetry.space_group_name_H-M   'P 1'
#
loop_
_entity.id
_entity.type
_entity.pdbx_description
1 polymer ?
#
loop_
_entity_poly.entity_id
_entity_poly.type
_entity_poly.pdbx_seq_one_letter_code
_entity_poly.pdbx_strand_id
1 'polypeptide(L)'
;MAFSELRLVKNCVEYMPQAEIDRIPPRTRGIYVLYKHDPQSKMYDVVYIGMAGGENKASIRGRLRRHRSKKGDEWTHCSVFEVWDNIREEEVRELEGILRHIFRKDQQANKLNQQKAFMKLKHVRAHTKQSDWLLSESNRDD
;
A
#
# COMPACT_ATOMS: atom_id res chain seq x y z
N MET A 1 9.51 -15.55 -25.81
CA MET A 1 9.81 -14.69 -24.63
C MET A 1 8.50 -14.42 -23.93
N ALA A 2 8.40 -14.68 -22.63
CA ALA A 2 7.22 -14.26 -21.87
C ALA A 2 7.35 -12.76 -21.59
N PHE A 3 6.45 -11.97 -22.16
CA PHE A 3 6.33 -10.56 -21.80
C PHE A 3 5.54 -10.49 -20.49
N SER A 4 6.05 -9.76 -19.50
CA SER A 4 5.29 -9.47 -18.29
C SER A 4 4.32 -8.32 -18.58
N GLU A 5 3.05 -8.49 -18.23
CA GLU A 5 2.03 -7.44 -18.34
C GLU A 5 2.38 -6.21 -17.49
N LEU A 6 3.06 -6.42 -16.35
CA LEU A 6 3.38 -5.37 -15.40
C LEU A 6 4.88 -5.32 -15.10
N ARG A 7 5.41 -4.10 -15.01
CA ARG A 7 6.82 -3.85 -14.66
C ARG A 7 7.10 -4.04 -13.17
N LEU A 8 6.15 -3.70 -12.31
CA LEU A 8 6.34 -3.68 -10.85
C LEU A 8 5.87 -4.98 -10.18
N VAL A 9 4.69 -5.47 -10.56
CA VAL A 9 4.01 -6.58 -9.89
C VAL A 9 4.27 -7.88 -10.65
N LYS A 10 4.71 -8.89 -9.92
CA LYS A 10 4.99 -10.26 -10.39
C LYS A 10 3.79 -11.17 -10.21
N ASN A 11 3.19 -11.13 -9.02
CA ASN A 11 1.98 -11.90 -8.68
C ASN A 11 1.04 -11.04 -7.86
N CYS A 12 -0.26 -11.31 -7.94
CA CYS A 12 -1.24 -10.70 -7.05
C CYS A 12 -2.26 -11.72 -6.56
N VAL A 13 -2.80 -11.44 -5.39
CA VAL A 13 -4.03 -12.05 -4.89
C VAL A 13 -4.84 -10.99 -4.20
N GLU A 14 -6.14 -10.97 -4.47
CA GLU A 14 -7.03 -9.90 -4.04
C GLU A 14 -8.13 -10.42 -3.14
N TYR A 15 -8.50 -9.62 -2.14
CA TYR A 15 -9.61 -9.87 -1.24
C TYR A 15 -9.60 -11.28 -0.61
N MET A 16 -8.41 -11.80 -0.30
CA MET A 16 -8.23 -13.10 0.34
C MET A 16 -8.66 -13.04 1.81
N PRO A 17 -9.46 -13.99 2.32
CA PRO A 17 -9.81 -14.06 3.73
C PRO A 17 -8.59 -14.19 4.65
N GLN A 18 -8.64 -13.61 5.85
CA GLN A 18 -7.53 -13.67 6.81
C GLN A 18 -7.15 -15.10 7.26
N ALA A 19 -8.06 -16.06 7.09
CA ALA A 19 -7.81 -17.47 7.37
C ALA A 19 -6.81 -18.09 6.39
N GLU A 20 -6.69 -17.53 5.19
CA GLU A 20 -5.92 -18.11 4.08
C GLU A 20 -4.50 -17.54 3.94
N ILE A 21 -4.10 -16.57 4.77
CA ILE A 21 -2.79 -15.91 4.66
C ILE A 21 -1.59 -16.86 4.69
N ASP A 22 -1.78 -18.06 5.24
CA ASP A 22 -0.75 -19.09 5.32
C ASP A 22 -0.43 -19.73 3.96
N ARG A 23 -1.32 -19.56 2.96
CA ARG A 23 -1.10 -19.94 1.56
C ARG A 23 -0.11 -19.03 0.83
N ILE A 24 0.15 -17.83 1.36
CA ILE A 24 1.11 -16.89 0.76
C ILE A 24 2.52 -17.50 0.85
N PRO A 25 3.32 -17.47 -0.24
CA PRO A 25 4.69 -17.95 -0.20
C PRO A 25 5.54 -17.28 0.91
N PRO A 26 6.52 -18.00 1.48
CA PRO A 26 7.52 -17.36 2.33
C PRO A 26 8.30 -16.30 1.54
N ARG A 27 8.82 -15.28 2.24
CA ARG A 27 9.70 -14.24 1.67
C ARG A 27 9.05 -13.34 0.59
N THR A 28 7.74 -13.42 0.38
CA THR A 28 7.03 -12.48 -0.50
C THR A 28 7.30 -11.03 -0.09
N ARG A 29 7.73 -10.23 -1.07
CA ARG A 29 8.03 -8.79 -0.99
C ARG A 29 7.03 -8.02 -1.83
N GLY A 30 6.72 -6.80 -1.44
CA GLY A 30 5.82 -5.89 -2.14
C GLY A 30 4.87 -5.17 -1.21
N ILE A 31 3.65 -4.93 -1.68
CA ILE A 31 2.59 -4.21 -0.96
C ILE A 31 1.52 -5.21 -0.49
N TYR A 32 0.97 -4.96 0.70
CA TYR A 32 -0.23 -5.63 1.16
C TYR A 32 -1.23 -4.62 1.69
N VAL A 33 -2.51 -4.95 1.54
CA VAL A 33 -3.65 -4.13 1.97
C VAL A 33 -4.53 -4.99 2.86
N LEU A 34 -5.01 -4.44 3.98
CA LEU A 34 -6.01 -5.07 4.85
C LEU A 34 -7.35 -4.37 4.65
N TYR A 35 -8.42 -5.16 4.67
CA TYR A 35 -9.78 -4.70 4.47
C TYR A 35 -10.70 -5.13 5.61
N LYS A 36 -11.68 -4.27 5.91
CA LYS A 36 -12.90 -4.67 6.59
C LYS A 36 -13.96 -4.94 5.52
N HIS A 37 -14.39 -6.19 5.38
CA HIS A 37 -15.43 -6.58 4.44
C HIS A 37 -16.79 -6.43 5.09
N ASP A 38 -17.71 -5.76 4.40
CA ASP A 38 -19.13 -5.73 4.72
C ASP A 38 -19.88 -6.70 3.81
N PRO A 39 -20.36 -7.85 4.33
CA PRO A 39 -21.09 -8.84 3.53
C PRO A 39 -22.41 -8.32 2.94
N GLN A 40 -23.04 -7.30 3.54
CA GLN A 40 -24.32 -6.78 3.06
C GLN A 40 -24.12 -5.95 1.80
N SER A 41 -23.18 -4.99 1.84
CA SER A 41 -22.85 -4.17 0.67
C SER A 41 -21.87 -4.85 -0.29
N LYS A 42 -21.22 -5.95 0.12
CA LYS A 42 -20.13 -6.63 -0.59
C LYS A 42 -18.90 -5.74 -0.81
N MET A 43 -18.76 -4.70 0.02
CA MET A 43 -17.68 -3.73 -0.07
C MET A 43 -16.51 -4.10 0.84
N TYR A 44 -15.32 -3.66 0.42
CA TYR A 44 -14.07 -3.92 1.12
C TYR A 44 -13.39 -2.58 1.46
N ASP A 45 -13.62 -2.12 2.69
CA ASP A 45 -13.04 -0.87 3.16
C ASP A 45 -11.59 -1.08 3.51
N VAL A 46 -10.69 -0.32 2.86
CA VAL A 46 -9.27 -0.34 3.20
C VAL A 46 -9.12 0.14 4.63
N VAL A 47 -8.43 -0.62 5.48
CA VAL A 47 -8.13 -0.20 6.86
C VAL A 47 -6.64 -0.06 7.12
N TYR A 48 -5.81 -0.68 6.28
CA TYR A 48 -4.35 -0.62 6.39
C TYR A 48 -3.66 -0.86 5.06
N ILE A 49 -2.61 -0.10 4.78
CA ILE A 49 -1.67 -0.36 3.67
C ILE A 49 -0.27 -0.50 4.26
N GLY A 50 0.47 -1.53 3.86
CA GLY A 50 1.86 -1.69 4.25
C GLY A 50 2.70 -2.42 3.23
N MET A 51 3.99 -2.52 3.54
CA MET A 51 4.97 -3.18 2.67
C MET A 51 5.83 -4.21 3.41
N ALA A 52 6.47 -5.08 2.63
CA ALA A 52 7.69 -5.80 3.01
C ALA A 52 8.67 -5.75 1.83
N GLY A 53 9.95 -5.45 2.04
CA GLY A 53 10.87 -5.29 0.91
C GLY A 53 12.35 -5.62 1.16
N GLY A 54 12.76 -5.96 2.38
CA GLY A 54 14.17 -6.24 2.68
C GLY A 54 14.45 -7.74 2.77
N GLU A 55 15.62 -8.16 2.31
CA GLU A 55 16.09 -9.56 2.38
C GLU A 55 16.14 -10.10 3.81
N ASN A 56 16.54 -9.25 4.76
CA ASN A 56 16.59 -9.55 6.20
C ASN A 56 15.34 -9.08 6.97
N LYS A 57 14.28 -8.64 6.28
CA LYS A 57 13.07 -8.10 6.91
C LYS A 57 11.91 -9.10 6.87
N ALA A 58 10.97 -8.92 7.79
CA ALA A 58 9.75 -9.72 7.82
C ALA A 58 8.97 -9.63 6.49
N SER A 59 8.72 -10.79 5.89
CA SER A 59 7.90 -11.00 4.68
C SER A 59 6.46 -10.49 4.84
N ILE A 60 5.74 -10.31 3.72
CA ILE A 60 4.31 -9.96 3.75
C ILE A 60 3.54 -10.97 4.62
N ARG A 61 3.73 -12.28 4.41
CA ARG A 61 3.09 -13.32 5.24
C ARG A 61 3.38 -13.14 6.73
N GLY A 62 4.65 -12.88 7.10
CA GLY A 62 5.03 -12.65 8.49
C GLY A 62 4.34 -11.43 9.10
N ARG A 63 4.17 -10.37 8.33
CA ARG A 63 3.46 -9.15 8.74
C ARG A 63 1.95 -9.39 8.88
N LEU A 64 1.34 -10.10 7.92
CA LEU A 64 -0.08 -10.47 7.99
C LEU A 64 -0.37 -11.34 9.21
N ARG A 65 0.48 -12.32 9.52
CA ARG A 65 0.35 -13.13 10.75
C ARG A 65 0.39 -12.27 12.02
N ARG A 66 1.28 -11.28 12.06
CA ARG A 66 1.37 -10.33 13.18
C ARG A 66 0.13 -9.42 13.27
N HIS A 67 -0.43 -9.01 12.14
CA HIS A 67 -1.70 -8.27 12.12
C HIS A 67 -2.87 -9.14 12.57
N ARG A 68 -2.94 -10.40 12.14
CA ARG A 68 -3.95 -11.36 12.60
C ARG A 68 -3.88 -11.55 14.11
N SER A 69 -2.67 -11.70 14.67
CA SER A 69 -2.51 -11.94 16.12
C SER A 69 -2.72 -10.70 16.99
N LYS A 70 -2.43 -9.49 16.49
CA LYS A 70 -2.56 -8.25 17.28
C LYS A 70 -3.83 -7.46 17.02
N LYS A 71 -4.47 -7.65 15.86
CA LYS A 71 -5.53 -6.80 15.32
C LYS A 71 -6.55 -7.60 14.50
N GLY A 72 -6.72 -8.89 14.77
CA GLY A 72 -7.55 -9.81 13.96
C GLY A 72 -9.01 -9.37 13.83
N ASP A 73 -9.53 -8.58 14.76
CA ASP A 73 -10.91 -8.07 14.73
C ASP A 73 -11.07 -6.79 13.90
N GLU A 74 -9.96 -6.11 13.59
CA GLU A 74 -9.96 -4.83 12.87
C GLU A 74 -9.97 -5.00 11.34
N TRP A 75 -9.76 -6.23 10.83
CA TRP A 75 -9.76 -6.55 9.41
C TRP A 75 -10.23 -8.00 9.19
N THR A 76 -10.55 -8.34 7.95
CA THR A 76 -11.16 -9.64 7.60
C THR A 76 -10.55 -10.24 6.34
N HIS A 77 -10.11 -9.40 5.41
CA HIS A 77 -9.54 -9.80 4.13
C HIS A 77 -8.27 -9.00 3.84
N CYS A 78 -7.43 -9.51 2.94
CA CYS A 78 -6.25 -8.81 2.48
C CYS A 78 -5.99 -9.03 0.99
N SER A 79 -5.30 -8.07 0.39
CA SER A 79 -4.71 -8.21 -0.95
C SER A 79 -3.20 -8.14 -0.82
N VAL A 80 -2.50 -8.89 -1.67
CA VAL A 80 -1.03 -8.93 -1.72
C VAL A 80 -0.58 -8.74 -3.15
N PHE A 81 0.33 -7.80 -3.34
CA PHE A 81 0.93 -7.46 -4.62
C PHE A 81 2.44 -7.73 -4.50
N GLU A 82 2.85 -8.91 -4.96
CA GLU A 82 4.26 -9.30 -4.97
C GLU A 82 4.99 -8.54 -6.06
N VAL A 83 6.16 -7.97 -5.73
CA VAL A 83 6.99 -7.27 -6.71
C VAL A 83 8.01 -8.19 -7.36
N TRP A 84 8.49 -7.83 -8.55
CA TRP A 84 9.61 -8.52 -9.18
C TRP A 84 10.90 -8.40 -8.36
N ASP A 85 11.79 -9.38 -8.51
CA ASP A 85 13.03 -9.48 -7.73
C ASP A 85 14.01 -8.32 -7.99
N ASN A 86 13.92 -7.69 -9.17
CA ASN A 86 14.69 -6.50 -9.55
C ASN A 86 14.16 -5.19 -8.93
N ILE A 87 13.00 -5.20 -8.27
CA ILE A 87 12.43 -4.00 -7.62
C ILE A 87 13.06 -3.83 -6.23
N ARG A 88 13.74 -2.70 -6.05
CA ARG A 88 14.52 -2.40 -4.84
C ARG A 88 13.61 -2.04 -3.66
N GLU A 89 14.11 -2.21 -2.44
CA GLU A 89 13.33 -1.96 -1.23
C GLU A 89 12.85 -0.49 -1.14
N GLU A 90 13.70 0.46 -1.56
CA GLU A 90 13.38 1.88 -1.60
C GLU A 90 12.24 2.20 -2.57
N GLU A 91 12.11 1.47 -3.68
CA GLU A 91 11.03 1.62 -4.65
C GLU A 91 9.71 1.13 -4.04
N VAL A 92 9.73 -0.01 -3.36
CA VAL A 92 8.55 -0.52 -2.62
C VAL A 92 8.15 0.45 -1.49
N ARG A 93 9.13 1.03 -0.78
CA ARG A 93 8.88 2.02 0.27
C ARG A 93 8.30 3.31 -0.27
N GLU A 94 8.80 3.79 -1.41
CA GLU A 94 8.25 4.97 -2.06
C GLU A 94 6.80 4.74 -2.47
N LEU A 95 6.50 3.58 -3.08
CA LEU A 95 5.13 3.19 -3.44
C LEU A 95 4.20 3.15 -2.22
N GLU A 96 4.61 2.48 -1.15
CA GLU A 96 3.84 2.45 0.11
C GLU A 96 3.67 3.85 0.72
N GLY A 97 4.70 4.69 0.65
CA GLY A 97 4.67 6.08 1.07
C GLY A 97 3.65 6.91 0.29
N ILE A 98 3.61 6.77 -1.04
CA ILE A 98 2.64 7.43 -1.92
C ILE A 98 1.22 7.00 -1.57
N LEU A 99 0.96 5.70 -1.49
CA LEU A 99 -0.38 5.15 -1.19
C LEU A 99 -0.90 5.66 0.16
N ARG A 100 -0.07 5.60 1.21
CA ARG A 100 -0.47 6.14 2.52
C ARG A 100 -0.73 7.65 2.47
N HIS A 101 0.14 8.38 1.75
CA HIS A 101 0.01 9.82 1.63
C HIS A 101 -1.28 10.24 0.91
N ILE A 102 -1.71 9.51 -0.12
CA ILE A 102 -2.98 9.74 -0.84
C ILE A 102 -4.15 9.64 0.14
N PHE A 103 -4.25 8.53 0.88
CA PHE A 103 -5.35 8.26 1.80
C PHE A 103 -5.18 8.91 3.19
N ARG A 104 -4.20 9.82 3.39
CA ARG A 104 -3.89 10.36 4.72
C ARG A 104 -5.03 11.18 5.36
N LYS A 105 -5.93 11.70 4.52
CA LYS A 105 -7.10 12.50 4.92
C LYS A 105 -8.42 11.73 4.74
N ASP A 106 -8.34 10.47 4.35
CA ASP A 106 -9.51 9.61 4.25
C ASP A 106 -9.97 9.20 5.66
N GLN A 107 -11.28 9.20 5.90
CA GLN A 107 -11.84 8.88 7.21
C GLN A 107 -11.92 7.36 7.46
N GLN A 108 -11.97 6.56 6.39
CA GLN A 108 -12.08 5.11 6.44
C GLN A 108 -10.71 4.47 6.22
N ALA A 109 -10.01 4.89 5.16
CA ALA A 109 -8.73 4.33 4.77
C ALA A 109 -7.61 4.63 5.78
N ASN A 110 -6.70 3.65 5.93
CA ASN A 110 -5.52 3.75 6.77
C ASN A 110 -5.80 4.07 8.25
N LYS A 111 -7.01 3.77 8.77
CA LYS A 111 -7.34 3.93 10.19
C LYS A 111 -6.33 3.23 11.10
N LEU A 112 -5.77 2.10 10.66
CA LEU A 112 -4.82 1.29 11.42
C LEU A 112 -3.35 1.71 11.24
N ASN A 113 -3.04 2.58 10.27
CA ASN A 113 -1.68 3.07 10.03
C ASN A 113 -1.34 4.19 11.02
N GLN A 114 -0.32 3.98 11.86
CA GLN A 114 0.21 5.03 12.74
C GLN A 114 0.84 6.17 11.92
N GLN A 115 1.65 5.84 10.93
CA GLN A 115 2.22 6.81 10.01
C GLN A 115 1.35 6.88 8.75
N LYS A 116 0.64 7.99 8.55
CA LYS A 116 -0.20 8.23 7.37
C LYS A 116 0.48 9.08 6.30
N ALA A 117 1.42 9.95 6.68
CA ALA A 117 2.08 10.85 5.75
C ALA A 117 3.50 10.39 5.41
N PHE A 118 3.85 10.47 4.14
CA PHE A 118 5.23 10.30 3.68
C PHE A 118 5.96 11.64 3.63
N MET A 119 7.00 11.81 4.45
CA MET A 119 7.73 13.07 4.59
C MET A 119 8.50 13.47 3.32
N LYS A 120 9.05 12.51 2.58
CA LYS A 120 9.74 12.80 1.31
C LYS A 120 8.83 13.51 0.33
N LEU A 121 7.56 13.08 0.21
CA LEU A 121 6.57 13.78 -0.61
C LEU A 121 6.24 15.19 -0.11
N LYS A 122 6.31 15.46 1.20
CA LYS A 122 6.14 16.83 1.70
C LYS A 122 7.27 17.74 1.23
N HIS A 123 8.51 17.24 1.22
CA HIS A 123 9.66 18.00 0.71
C HIS A 123 9.57 18.21 -0.79
N VAL A 124 9.27 17.16 -1.57
CA VAL A 124 9.05 17.27 -3.02
C VAL A 124 7.96 18.31 -3.30
N ARG A 125 6.82 18.26 -2.60
CA ARG A 125 5.75 19.24 -2.75
C ARG A 125 6.19 20.68 -2.42
N ALA A 126 7.09 20.88 -1.46
CA ALA A 126 7.62 22.21 -1.15
C ALA A 126 8.45 22.76 -2.31
N HIS A 127 9.30 21.93 -2.93
CA HIS A 127 10.02 22.29 -4.15
C HIS A 127 9.09 22.50 -5.35
N THR A 128 8.06 21.67 -5.51
CA THR A 128 7.05 21.82 -6.57
C THR A 128 6.36 23.19 -6.51
N LYS A 129 6.09 23.72 -5.32
CA LYS A 129 5.51 25.06 -5.14
C LYS A 129 6.46 26.20 -5.50
N GLN A 130 7.76 25.97 -5.44
CA GLN A 130 8.79 26.94 -5.81
C GLN A 130 9.13 26.86 -7.31
N SER A 131 8.65 25.81 -7.99
CA SER A 131 8.79 25.63 -9.43
C SER A 131 7.52 26.04 -10.17
N ASP A 132 7.63 26.34 -11.46
CA ASP A 132 6.50 26.61 -12.36
C ASP A 132 5.68 25.36 -12.73
N TRP A 133 5.80 24.27 -11.97
CA TRP A 133 5.10 23.02 -12.22
C TRP A 133 3.58 23.18 -12.21
N LEU A 134 3.07 24.05 -11.34
CA LEU A 134 1.69 24.53 -11.41
C LEU A 134 1.77 25.95 -11.96
N LEU A 135 1.48 26.11 -13.25
CA LEU A 135 1.24 27.44 -13.82
C LEU A 135 0.24 28.15 -12.89
N SER A 136 0.59 29.34 -12.39
CA SER A 136 -0.41 30.18 -11.75
C SER A 136 -1.54 30.38 -12.76
N GLU A 137 -2.79 30.26 -12.33
CA GLU A 137 -3.90 30.80 -13.11
C GLU A 137 -3.63 32.31 -13.27
N SER A 138 -2.97 32.69 -14.35
CA SER A 138 -2.98 34.05 -14.84
C SER A 138 -4.39 34.29 -15.37
N ASN A 139 -5.10 35.18 -14.68
CA ASN A 139 -6.35 35.82 -15.11
C ASN A 139 -7.49 34.89 -15.54
N ARG A 140 -8.37 34.58 -14.58
CA ARG A 140 -9.81 34.52 -14.86
C ARG A 140 -10.52 35.49 -13.93
N ASP A 141 -10.34 36.77 -14.21
CA ASP A 141 -11.38 37.76 -13.98
C ASP A 141 -12.18 37.83 -15.29
N ASP A 142 -13.44 37.39 -15.21
CA ASP A 142 -14.65 38.03 -15.76
C ASP A 142 -15.88 37.32 -15.18
#